data_AF-A0A5K0Y838-F1
#
_entry.id   AF-A0A5K0Y838-F1
#
_cell.length_a   1.000
_cell.length_b   1.000
_cell.length_c   1.000
_cell.angle_alpha   90.00
_cell.angle_beta   90.00
_cell.angle_gamma   90.00
#
_symmetry.space_group_name_H-M   'P 1'
#
loop_
_entity.id
_entity.type
_entity.pdbx_description
1 polymer ?
#
loop_
_entity_poly.entity_id
_entity_poly.type
_entity_poly.pdbx_seq_one_letter_code
_entity_poly.pdbx_strand_id
1 'polypeptide(L)' 'MFDVTLKYKDAFSRFQKFDHHYNFAPSKDEWKKTTIIHNYLKIFYDVTNVFYALKNPTSNIFIMEFCEIKIKIDRMCS' A
#
# COMPACT_ATOMS: atom_id res chain seq x y z
N MET A 1 -2.03 0.29 8.20
CA MET A 1 -2.67 1.63 8.22
C MET A 1 -3.47 1.87 6.94
N PHE A 2 -2.83 1.90 5.76
CA PHE A 2 -3.51 2.15 4.48
C PHE A 2 -4.62 1.16 4.11
N ASP A 3 -4.45 -0.15 4.37
CA ASP A 3 -5.52 -1.14 4.18
C ASP A 3 -6.81 -0.77 4.92
N VAL A 4 -6.67 -0.32 6.16
CA VAL A 4 -7.80 0.08 7.01
C VAL A 4 -8.41 1.37 6.46
N THR A 5 -7.58 2.38 6.17
CA THR A 5 -8.04 3.65 5.60
C THR A 5 -8.83 3.45 4.30
N LEU A 6 -8.35 2.60 3.38
CA LEU A 6 -9.03 2.31 2.12
C LEU A 6 -10.36 1.57 2.32
N LYS A 7 -10.45 0.64 3.29
CA LYS A 7 -11.70 -0.05 3.64
C LYS A 7 -12.78 0.91 4.16
N TYR A 8 -12.39 1.98 4.85
CA TYR A 8 -13.32 2.96 5.42
C TYR A 8 -13.61 4.15 4.50
N LYS A 9 -13.13 4.17 3.25
CA LYS A 9 -13.34 5.28 2.30
C LYS A 9 -14.80 5.76 2.21
N ASP A 10 -15.74 4.84 2.19
CA ASP A 10 -17.17 5.16 2.13
C ASP A 10 -17.69 5.78 3.43
N ALA A 11 -17.13 5.39 4.58
CA ALA A 11 -17.45 6.00 5.86
C ALA A 11 -17.04 7.47 5.87
N PHE A 12 -15.80 7.80 5.46
CA PHE A 12 -15.36 9.20 5.31
C PHE A 12 -16.31 10.02 4.42
N SER A 13 -16.71 9.43 3.29
CA SER A 13 -17.63 10.07 2.34
C SER A 13 -19.05 10.25 2.90
N ARG A 14 -19.52 9.31 3.71
CA ARG A 14 -20.83 9.40 4.39
C ARG A 14 -20.80 10.45 5.49
N PHE A 15 -19.76 10.46 6.32
CA PHE A 15 -19.62 11.43 7.40
C PHE A 15 -19.64 12.88 6.89
N GLN A 16 -18.96 13.17 5.78
CA GLN A 16 -19.00 14.50 5.14
C GLN A 16 -20.41 14.94 4.69
N LYS A 17 -21.30 13.99 4.39
CA LYS A 17 -22.70 14.29 4.02
C LYS A 17 -23.58 14.58 5.23
N PHE A 18 -23.26 14.00 6.40
CA PHE A 18 -24.06 14.13 7.61
C PHE A 18 -23.62 15.29 8.50
N ASP A 19 -22.32 15.61 8.52
CA ASP A 19 -21.78 16.73 9.30
C ASP A 19 -21.10 17.73 8.37
N HIS A 20 -21.72 18.90 8.22
CA HIS A 20 -21.19 19.98 7.37
C HIS A 20 -19.88 20.58 7.89
N HIS A 21 -19.50 20.34 9.16
CA HIS A 21 -18.21 20.75 9.71
C HIS A 21 -17.11 19.71 9.48
N TYR A 22 -17.45 18.52 8.98
CA TYR A 22 -16.50 17.46 8.72
C TYR A 22 -15.74 17.68 7.40
N ASN A 23 -14.50 18.18 7.53
CA ASN A 23 -13.63 18.50 6.40
C ASN A 23 -12.41 17.58 6.27
N PHE A 24 -12.45 16.40 6.89
CA PHE A 24 -11.33 15.45 6.92
C PHE A 24 -11.44 14.33 5.87
N ALA A 25 -12.50 14.31 5.07
CA ALA A 25 -12.62 13.36 3.96
C ALA A 25 -11.56 13.66 2.89
N PRO A 26 -10.68 12.69 2.54
CA PRO A 26 -9.76 12.88 1.44
C PRO A 26 -10.51 13.10 0.12
N SER A 27 -9.94 13.95 -0.73
CA SER A 27 -10.40 14.17 -2.10
C SER A 27 -10.27 12.92 -2.96
N LYS A 28 -10.95 12.91 -4.11
CA LYS A 28 -10.84 11.81 -5.10
C LYS A 28 -9.39 11.54 -5.51
N ASP A 29 -8.60 12.60 -5.68
CA ASP A 29 -7.19 12.50 -6.06
C ASP A 29 -6.32 12.01 -4.91
N GLU A 30 -6.59 12.42 -3.68
CA GLU A 30 -5.89 11.89 -2.50
C GLU A 30 -6.20 10.40 -2.29
N TRP A 31 -7.45 9.97 -2.52
CA TRP A 31 -7.79 8.55 -2.52
C TRP A 31 -7.03 7.78 -3.59
N LYS A 32 -6.95 8.33 -4.81
CA LYS A 32 -6.18 7.72 -5.90
C LYS A 32 -4.70 7.58 -5.52
N LYS A 33 -4.07 8.66 -5.02
CA LYS A 33 -2.69 8.65 -4.53
C LYS A 33 -2.48 7.64 -3.40
N THR A 34 -3.41 7.58 -2.46
CA THR A 34 -3.39 6.63 -1.34
C THR A 34 -3.42 5.18 -1.83
N THR A 35 -4.29 4.85 -2.79
CA THR A 35 -4.33 3.51 -3.41
C THR A 35 -3.01 3.19 -4.11
N ILE A 36 -2.44 4.15 -4.85
CA ILE A 36 -1.16 3.96 -5.54
C ILE A 36 -0.04 3.66 -4.52
N ILE A 37 0.12 4.52 -3.51
CA ILE A 37 1.13 4.36 -2.45
C ILE A 37 0.94 3.03 -1.72
N HIS A 38 -0.31 2.67 -1.39
CA HIS A 38 -0.64 1.41 -0.76
C HIS A 38 -0.16 0.20 -1.59
N ASN A 39 -0.42 0.20 -2.89
CA ASN A 39 -0.03 -0.89 -3.77
C ASN A 39 1.50 -1.04 -3.86
N TYR A 40 2.25 0.07 -3.93
CA TYR A 40 3.71 0.02 -3.88
C TYR A 40 4.21 -0.52 -2.54
N LEU A 41 3.70 0.00 -1.42
CA LEU A 41 4.11 -0.47 -0.08
C LEU A 41 3.78 -1.95 0.15
N LYS A 42 2.70 -2.46 -0.45
CA LYS A 42 2.33 -3.86 -0.37
C LYS A 42 3.40 -4.78 -0.97
N ILE A 43 4.06 -4.38 -2.07
CA ILE A 43 5.17 -5.16 -2.65
C ILE A 43 6.28 -5.36 -1.63
N PHE A 44 6.71 -4.28 -0.97
CA PHE A 44 7.77 -4.35 0.04
C PHE A 44 7.34 -5.14 1.28
N TYR A 45 6.08 -4.97 1.71
CA TYR A 45 5.52 -5.71 2.84
C TYR A 45 5.54 -7.22 2.57
N ASP A 46 5.07 -7.65 1.40
CA ASP A 46 5.02 -9.05 1.02
C ASP A 46 6.44 -9.68 1.00
N VAL A 47 7.43 -8.97 0.45
CA VAL A 47 8.84 -9.43 0.44
C VAL A 47 9.47 -9.43 1.83
N THR A 48 9.18 -8.42 2.65
CA THR A 48 9.68 -8.37 4.03
C THR A 48 9.16 -9.56 4.84
N ASN A 49 7.91 -9.98 4.61
CA ASN A 49 7.37 -11.18 5.25
C ASN A 49 8.09 -12.47 4.81
N VAL A 50 8.53 -12.56 3.55
CA VAL A 50 9.37 -13.68 3.09
C VAL A 50 10.68 -13.71 3.89
N PHE A 51 11.35 -12.57 4.05
CA PHE A 51 12.57 -12.50 4.86
C PHE A 51 12.33 -12.86 6.33
N TYR A 52 11.23 -12.39 6.94
CA TYR A 52 10.90 -12.75 8.32
C TYR A 52 10.62 -14.25 8.50
N ALA A 53 10.09 -14.92 7.48
CA ALA A 53 9.88 -16.37 7.50
C ALA A 53 11.19 -17.15 7.40
N LEU A 54 12.25 -16.55 6.84
CA LEU A 54 13.56 -17.16 6.69
C LEU A 54 14.39 -16.91 7.95
N LYS A 55 14.73 -17.97 8.69
CA LYS A 55 15.58 -17.85 9.89
C LYS A 55 16.98 -17.31 9.60
N ASN A 56 17.54 -17.61 8.41
CA ASN A 56 18.87 -17.18 7.97
C ASN A 56 18.88 -17.03 6.43
N PRO A 57 18.32 -15.93 5.89
CA PRO A 57 18.33 -15.70 4.45
C PRO A 57 19.78 -15.58 3.95
N THR A 58 20.10 -16.32 2.89
CA THR A 58 21.40 -16.22 2.21
C THR A 58 21.40 -15.06 1.21
N SER A 59 22.57 -14.58 0.80
CA SER A 59 22.69 -13.48 -0.18
C SER A 59 21.94 -13.76 -1.49
N ASN A 60 21.88 -15.03 -1.93
CA ASN A 60 21.13 -15.42 -3.12
C ASN A 60 19.63 -15.15 -2.97
N ILE A 61 19.05 -15.41 -1.79
CA ILE A 61 17.64 -15.15 -1.52
C ILE A 61 17.37 -13.65 -1.52
N PHE A 62 18.22 -12.85 -0.86
CA PHE A 62 18.11 -11.39 -0.89
C PHE A 62 18.11 -10.84 -2.32
N ILE A 63 19.06 -11.30 -3.16
CA ILE A 63 19.15 -10.86 -4.56
C ILE A 63 17.87 -11.23 -5.33
N MET A 64 17.35 -12.45 -5.16
CA MET A 64 16.11 -12.87 -5.82
C MET A 64 14.91 -12.01 -5.44
N GLU A 65 14.70 -11.80 -4.14
CA GLU A 65 13.59 -11.00 -3.62
C GLU A 65 13.69 -9.53 -4.06
N PHE A 66 14.90 -8.95 -4.08
CA PHE A 66 15.12 -7.60 -4.61
C PHE A 66 14.81 -7.48 -6.11
N CYS A 67 15.22 -8.48 -6.90
CA CYS A 67 14.84 -8.55 -8.31
C CYS A 67 13.32 -8.62 -8.48
N GLU A 68 12.63 -9.37 -7.63
CA GLU A 68 11.17 -9.45 -7.65
C GLU A 68 10.50 -8.11 -7.33
N ILE A 69 11.00 -7.37 -6.32
CA ILE A 69 10.54 -6.00 -6.03
C ILE A 69 10.69 -5.14 -7.29
N LYS A 70 11.87 -5.14 -7.91
CA LYS A 70 12.16 -4.33 -9.10
C LYS A 70 11.19 -4.66 -10.24
N ILE A 71 11.00 -5.93 -10.55
CA ILE A 71 10.08 -6.37 -11.61
C ILE A 71 8.65 -5.92 -11.32
N LYS A 72 8.17 -6.08 -10.07
CA LYS A 72 6.81 -5.68 -9.68
C LYS A 72 6.61 -4.16 -9.79
N ILE A 73 7.61 -3.37 -9.38
CA ILE A 73 7.57 -1.91 -9.51
C ILE A 73 7.58 -1.50 -10.98
N ASP A 74 8.47 -2.05 -11.79
CA ASP A 74 8.60 -1.72 -13.22
C ASP A 74 7.27 -1.99 -13.97
N ARG A 75 6.59 -3.12 -13.64
CA ARG A 75 5.27 -3.44 -14.19
C ARG A 75 4.15 -2.48 -13.75
N MET A 76 4.21 -1.93 -12.55
CA MET A 76 3.21 -0.97 -12.07
C MET A 76 3.42 0.44 -12.63
N CYS A 77 4.64 0.76 -13.05
CA CYS A 77 5.01 2.04 -13.67
C CYS A 77 4.84 2.04 -15.21
N SER A 78 4.61 0.87 -15.82
CA SER A 78 4.38 0.69 -17.27
C SER A 78 2.91 0.88 -17.62
#